data_AF-A0A3S2I3D0-F1
#
_entry.id   AF-A0A3S2I3D0-F1
#
_cell.length_a   1.000
_cell.length_b   1.000
_cell.length_c   1.000
_cell.angle_alpha   90.00
_cell.angle_beta   90.00
_cell.angle_gamma   90.00
#
_symmetry.space_group_name_H-M   'P 1'
#
loop_
_entity.id
_entity.type
_entity.pdbx_description
1 polymer ?
#
loop_
_entity_poly.entity_id
_entity_poly.type
_entity_poly.pdbx_seq_one_letter_code
_entity_poly.pdbx_strand_id
1 'polypeptide(L)'
;MSDLIRISRRRLLASGGKAAVIMAAAGIAPQFIRPGRAYAADALAPGMIGGPTGFDGAERYQYGADTPEGRAIEAAKALKGAGKAPAKIVLGLSDGSIGQLTQPFPAGAPSIKELWEKETGIAIEIVGLPNGQEFTKTMQDISTKGGAYDIYSTEWNRLGDLAETGGIAKLDDFVAQHKPEWDDPVSGYVNGAKGVSLLNKYRGSNYGVSLDGDFQTWVYRTDLFGDEAEKKAFKDKYGYDLAPPKTWKQHGDIAAFFQRPDKGLFGSTDLRNQGWGYTN
;
A
#
# COMPACT_ATOMS: atom_id res chain seq x y z
N MET A 1 46.19 -0.74 45.89
CA MET A 1 46.77 -1.01 44.56
C MET A 1 46.13 -2.30 44.06
N SER A 2 45.15 -2.20 43.16
CA SER A 2 44.34 -3.33 42.69
C SER A 2 44.58 -3.50 41.20
N ASP A 3 45.22 -4.60 40.82
CA ASP A 3 45.50 -4.93 39.43
C ASP A 3 44.25 -5.43 38.70
N LEU A 4 43.88 -4.70 37.65
CA LEU A 4 42.81 -5.03 36.71
C LEU A 4 43.28 -6.12 35.74
N ILE A 5 42.62 -7.28 35.77
CA ILE A 5 42.78 -8.34 34.76
C ILE A 5 42.19 -7.82 33.43
N ARG A 6 43.07 -7.39 32.51
CA ARG A 6 42.73 -7.10 31.11
C ARG A 6 42.49 -8.41 30.35
N ILE A 7 41.23 -8.70 30.04
CA ILE A 7 40.87 -9.76 29.08
C ILE A 7 41.06 -9.21 27.65
N SER A 8 41.96 -9.82 26.88
CA SER A 8 42.22 -9.39 25.49
C SER A 8 41.17 -9.94 24.51
N ARG A 9 40.81 -9.11 23.51
CA ARG A 9 39.79 -9.38 22.47
C ARG A 9 39.96 -10.72 21.73
N ARG A 10 41.17 -11.30 21.71
CA ARG A 10 41.43 -12.60 21.07
C ARG A 10 40.84 -13.80 21.80
N ARG A 11 40.69 -13.76 23.13
CA ARG A 11 40.11 -14.89 23.89
C ARG A 11 38.58 -14.97 23.80
N LEU A 12 37.91 -13.84 23.56
CA LEU A 12 36.46 -13.78 23.35
C LEU A 12 36.06 -14.44 22.02
N LEU A 13 36.87 -14.28 20.97
CA LEU A 13 36.60 -14.84 19.64
C LEU A 13 36.83 -16.36 19.56
N ALA A 14 37.74 -16.91 20.36
CA ALA A 14 38.05 -18.35 20.33
C ALA A 14 37.01 -19.22 21.06
N SER A 15 36.24 -18.66 21.98
CA SER A 15 35.20 -19.39 22.73
C SER A 15 33.80 -19.29 22.12
N GLY A 16 33.50 -18.24 21.33
CA GLY A 16 32.20 -18.06 20.69
C GLY A 16 31.92 -18.98 19.48
N GLY A 17 32.96 -19.51 18.84
CA GLY A 17 32.81 -20.24 17.57
C GLY A 17 32.26 -21.66 17.66
N LYS A 18 32.20 -22.29 18.85
CA LYS A 18 31.76 -23.69 18.98
C LYS A 18 30.34 -23.89 19.52
N ALA A 19 29.69 -22.84 20.03
CA ALA A 19 28.30 -22.95 20.52
C ALA A 19 27.24 -22.65 19.44
N ALA A 20 27.61 -22.07 18.31
CA ALA A 20 26.66 -21.58 17.30
C ALA A 20 26.16 -22.66 16.30
N VAL A 21 26.71 -23.87 16.32
CA VAL A 21 26.47 -24.87 15.25
C VAL A 21 25.29 -25.82 15.54
N ILE A 22 24.71 -25.83 16.74
CA ILE A 22 23.64 -26.81 17.09
C ILE A 22 22.21 -26.20 17.08
N MET A 23 22.05 -24.87 16.97
CA MET A 23 20.74 -24.20 17.02
C MET A 23 20.16 -23.83 15.65
N ALA A 24 20.62 -24.45 14.56
CA ALA A 24 20.07 -24.21 13.21
C ALA A 24 18.92 -25.17 12.83
N ALA A 25 18.60 -26.16 13.68
CA ALA A 25 17.63 -27.22 13.38
C ALA A 25 16.25 -27.07 14.06
N ALA A 26 16.06 -26.07 14.92
CA ALA A 26 14.76 -25.75 15.52
C ALA A 26 14.54 -24.23 15.46
N GLY A 27 13.60 -23.78 14.64
CA GLY A 27 13.36 -22.39 14.27
C GLY A 27 12.83 -21.47 15.38
N ILE A 28 13.55 -21.35 16.49
CA ILE A 28 13.28 -20.38 17.55
C ILE A 28 14.62 -19.74 17.94
N ALA A 29 15.01 -18.67 17.25
CA ALA A 29 16.10 -17.82 17.68
C ALA A 29 15.64 -16.97 18.88
N PRO A 30 16.43 -16.86 19.97
CA PRO A 30 16.03 -16.12 21.17
C PRO A 30 15.88 -14.62 20.90
N GLN A 31 14.77 -14.04 21.32
CA GLN A 31 14.28 -12.70 20.96
C GLN A 31 15.08 -11.50 21.52
N PHE A 32 16.22 -11.70 22.19
CA PHE A 32 16.69 -10.68 23.15
C PHE A 32 17.82 -9.76 22.72
N ILE A 33 18.53 -9.94 21.61
CA ILE A 33 19.54 -8.94 21.19
C ILE A 33 19.58 -8.81 19.66
N ARG A 34 18.90 -7.78 19.13
CA ARG A 34 19.00 -7.34 17.73
C ARG A 34 19.50 -5.88 17.68
N PRO A 35 20.64 -5.57 17.03
CA PRO A 35 21.27 -4.24 17.06
C PRO A 35 20.49 -3.09 16.40
N GLY A 36 19.32 -3.35 15.78
CA GLY A 36 18.50 -2.33 15.13
C GLY A 36 17.36 -1.75 15.97
N ARG A 37 17.15 -2.24 17.20
CA ARG A 37 15.96 -1.89 18.02
C ARG A 37 16.01 -0.50 18.68
N ALA A 38 17.18 0.14 18.75
CA ALA A 38 17.46 1.18 19.73
C ALA A 38 16.87 2.58 19.44
N TYR A 39 16.22 2.82 18.30
CA TYR A 39 15.64 4.15 18.00
C TYR A 39 14.13 4.16 17.76
N ALA A 40 13.49 2.99 17.65
CA ALA A 40 12.05 2.87 17.38
C ALA A 40 11.28 2.20 18.51
N ALA A 41 11.94 1.40 19.37
CA ALA A 41 11.24 0.64 20.42
C ALA A 41 10.47 1.52 21.42
N ASP A 42 10.96 2.74 21.67
CA ASP A 42 10.35 3.64 22.66
C ASP A 42 9.12 4.42 22.13
N ALA A 43 8.89 4.39 20.80
CA ALA A 43 7.77 5.08 20.14
C ALA A 43 6.70 4.12 19.59
N LEU A 44 6.91 2.81 19.72
CA LEU A 44 5.94 1.79 19.33
C LEU A 44 4.97 1.49 20.48
N ALA A 45 3.70 1.28 20.13
CA ALA A 45 2.69 0.83 21.07
C ALA A 45 3.03 -0.57 21.62
N PRO A 46 2.55 -0.93 22.83
CA PRO A 46 2.82 -2.23 23.42
C PRO A 46 2.45 -3.39 22.47
N GLY A 47 3.38 -4.30 22.25
CA GLY A 47 3.20 -5.47 21.37
C GLY A 47 3.52 -5.22 19.88
N MET A 48 3.77 -3.98 19.48
CA MET A 48 4.16 -3.66 18.10
C MET A 48 5.65 -3.86 17.85
N ILE A 49 6.01 -4.26 16.64
CA ILE A 49 7.40 -4.55 16.25
C ILE A 49 7.92 -3.63 15.14
N GLY A 50 7.05 -2.83 14.53
CA GLY A 50 7.39 -1.88 13.48
C GLY A 50 6.18 -1.05 13.06
N GLY A 51 6.37 -0.24 12.03
CA GLY A 51 5.41 0.72 11.53
C GLY A 51 5.84 2.16 11.79
N PRO A 52 5.05 3.14 11.29
CA PRO A 52 5.40 4.53 11.40
C PRO A 52 5.27 5.04 12.84
N THR A 53 6.03 6.10 13.14
CA THR A 53 6.04 6.80 14.42
C THR A 53 6.19 8.30 14.16
N GLY A 54 5.82 9.15 15.13
CA GLY A 54 6.12 10.59 15.08
C GLY A 54 5.01 11.49 14.51
N PHE A 55 3.78 10.98 14.41
CA PHE A 55 2.59 11.78 14.11
C PHE A 55 1.36 11.26 14.85
N ASP A 56 0.36 12.13 15.02
CA ASP A 56 -0.86 11.79 15.75
C ASP A 56 -1.64 10.66 15.07
N GLY A 57 -1.96 9.63 15.86
CA GLY A 57 -2.66 8.45 15.38
C GLY A 57 -1.78 7.45 14.63
N ALA A 58 -0.45 7.56 14.68
CA ALA A 58 0.48 6.64 14.02
C ALA A 58 0.35 5.19 14.53
N GLU A 59 -0.09 5.01 15.78
CA GLU A 59 -0.30 3.71 16.41
C GLU A 59 -1.25 2.80 15.64
N ARG A 60 -2.20 3.37 14.87
CA ARG A 60 -3.15 2.61 14.03
C ARG A 60 -2.49 1.91 12.83
N TYR A 61 -1.28 2.32 12.48
CA TYR A 61 -0.50 1.77 11.37
C TYR A 61 0.69 0.93 11.82
N GLN A 62 0.88 0.82 13.14
CA GLN A 62 1.90 -0.05 13.71
C GLN A 62 1.41 -1.49 13.69
N TYR A 63 2.36 -2.42 13.57
CA TYR A 63 2.05 -3.81 13.33
C TYR A 63 2.81 -4.74 14.28
N GLY A 64 2.13 -5.80 14.70
CA GLY A 64 2.68 -6.86 15.57
C GLY A 64 3.36 -7.97 14.76
N ALA A 65 4.10 -8.85 15.42
CA ALA A 65 4.83 -9.93 14.75
C ALA A 65 3.92 -10.90 13.97
N ASP A 66 2.70 -11.12 14.47
CA ASP A 66 1.75 -12.07 13.88
C ASP A 66 0.81 -11.43 12.86
N THR A 67 0.94 -10.13 12.58
CA THR A 67 0.16 -9.44 11.55
C THR A 67 0.72 -9.72 10.14
N PRO A 68 -0.07 -9.58 9.07
CA PRO A 68 0.44 -9.69 7.69
C PRO A 68 1.65 -8.81 7.40
N GLU A 69 1.63 -7.56 7.86
CA GLU A 69 2.72 -6.58 7.70
C GLU A 69 3.96 -7.01 8.47
N GLY A 70 3.79 -7.44 9.72
CA GLY A 70 4.88 -7.95 10.55
C GLY A 70 5.57 -9.16 9.93
N ARG A 71 4.78 -10.12 9.43
CA ARG A 71 5.31 -11.30 8.72
C ARG A 71 6.05 -10.91 7.44
N ALA A 72 5.52 -9.96 6.67
CA ALA A 72 6.15 -9.49 5.44
C ALA A 72 7.49 -8.79 5.72
N ILE A 73 7.53 -7.85 6.67
CA ILE A 73 8.74 -7.10 7.02
C ILE A 73 9.81 -8.01 7.63
N GLU A 74 9.43 -8.93 8.52
CA GLU A 74 10.39 -9.87 9.10
C GLU A 74 10.93 -10.85 8.06
N ALA A 75 10.12 -11.29 7.09
CA ALA A 75 10.58 -12.09 5.96
C ALA A 75 11.59 -11.30 5.08
N ALA A 76 11.32 -10.03 4.79
CA ALA A 76 12.24 -9.17 4.04
C ALA A 76 13.57 -8.97 4.79
N LYS A 77 13.53 -8.70 6.10
CA LYS A 77 14.73 -8.62 6.95
C LYS A 77 15.50 -9.93 6.99
N ALA A 78 14.82 -11.07 7.05
CA ALA A 78 15.47 -12.38 7.03
C ALA A 78 16.18 -12.64 5.69
N LEU A 79 15.56 -12.28 4.55
CA LEU A 79 16.21 -12.33 3.24
C LEU A 79 17.45 -11.44 3.19
N LYS A 80 17.37 -10.22 3.73
CA LYS A 80 18.50 -9.30 3.80
C LYS A 80 19.64 -9.86 4.65
N GLY A 81 19.33 -10.36 5.85
CA GLY A 81 20.30 -10.95 6.77
C GLY A 81 20.96 -12.22 6.23
N ALA A 82 20.25 -12.99 5.41
CA ALA A 82 20.77 -14.16 4.72
C ALA A 82 21.58 -13.83 3.45
N GLY A 83 21.70 -12.55 3.07
CA GLY A 83 22.36 -12.13 1.83
C GLY A 83 21.61 -12.53 0.56
N LYS A 84 20.30 -12.81 0.67
CA LYS A 84 19.42 -13.24 -0.44
C LYS A 84 18.51 -12.14 -0.95
N ALA A 85 18.41 -11.01 -0.25
CA ALA A 85 17.63 -9.87 -0.74
C ALA A 85 18.34 -9.20 -1.93
N PRO A 86 17.57 -8.65 -2.88
CA PRO A 86 18.15 -7.82 -3.93
C PRO A 86 18.77 -6.55 -3.34
N ALA A 87 19.68 -5.93 -4.11
CA ALA A 87 20.26 -4.65 -3.72
C ALA A 87 19.20 -3.53 -3.71
N LYS A 88 18.29 -3.57 -4.69
CA LYS A 88 17.14 -2.69 -4.86
C LYS A 88 15.97 -3.46 -5.50
N ILE A 89 14.76 -2.95 -5.34
CA ILE A 89 13.56 -3.37 -6.05
C ILE A 89 13.19 -2.24 -7.01
N VAL A 90 13.03 -2.53 -8.30
CA VAL A 90 12.60 -1.55 -9.31
C VAL A 90 11.09 -1.68 -9.54
N LEU A 91 10.34 -0.65 -9.16
CA LEU A 91 8.89 -0.56 -9.29
C LEU A 91 8.52 0.35 -10.45
N GLY A 92 7.92 -0.21 -11.50
CA GLY A 92 7.26 0.58 -12.55
C GLY A 92 5.89 1.06 -12.06
N LEU A 93 5.71 2.37 -11.94
CA LEU A 93 4.51 2.98 -11.35
C LEU A 93 4.01 4.16 -12.17
N SER A 94 2.70 4.34 -12.22
CA SER A 94 2.06 5.53 -12.79
C SER A 94 2.62 6.82 -12.18
N ASP A 95 2.98 7.81 -13.01
CA ASP A 95 3.51 9.10 -12.55
C ASP A 95 2.58 9.79 -11.53
N GLY A 96 1.27 9.67 -11.72
CA GLY A 96 0.26 10.20 -10.80
C GLY A 96 0.27 9.57 -9.41
N SER A 97 0.76 8.34 -9.28
CA SER A 97 0.74 7.57 -8.02
C SER A 97 2.07 7.60 -7.26
N ILE A 98 3.16 8.09 -7.86
CA ILE A 98 4.49 8.13 -7.19
C ILE A 98 4.43 8.85 -5.84
N GLY A 99 3.64 9.92 -5.78
CA GLY A 99 3.45 10.70 -4.55
C GLY A 99 2.92 9.88 -3.38
N GLN A 100 2.09 8.86 -3.63
CA GLN A 100 1.51 8.00 -2.60
C GLN A 100 2.57 7.22 -1.82
N LEU A 101 3.67 6.84 -2.48
CA LEU A 101 4.76 6.08 -1.85
C LEU A 101 5.89 6.96 -1.31
N THR A 102 6.05 8.16 -1.88
CA THR A 102 7.24 9.02 -1.65
C THR A 102 6.96 10.26 -0.83
N GLN A 103 5.72 10.72 -0.75
CA GLN A 103 5.37 11.91 0.03
C GLN A 103 4.94 11.51 1.44
N PRO A 104 5.48 12.18 2.47
CA PRO A 104 4.94 12.15 3.82
C PRO A 104 3.45 12.47 3.88
N PHE A 105 2.68 11.60 4.55
CA PHE A 105 1.31 11.93 4.95
C PHE A 105 0.97 11.27 6.31
N PRO A 106 0.56 12.05 7.34
CA PRO A 106 0.48 13.51 7.37
C PRO A 106 1.85 14.19 7.29
N ALA A 107 1.89 15.52 7.16
CA ALA A 107 3.15 16.26 7.13
C ALA A 107 4.00 15.96 8.38
N GLY A 108 5.28 15.61 8.18
CA GLY A 108 6.19 15.19 9.25
C GLY A 108 6.24 13.68 9.51
N ALA A 109 5.34 12.90 8.91
CA ALA A 109 5.43 11.44 8.89
C ALA A 109 6.56 10.95 7.95
N PRO A 110 7.11 9.74 8.14
CA PRO A 110 7.87 9.10 7.07
C PRO A 110 6.95 8.75 5.89
N SER A 111 7.46 8.81 4.67
CA SER A 111 6.79 8.18 3.52
C SER A 111 6.84 6.65 3.63
N ILE A 112 5.97 5.96 2.88
CA ILE A 112 5.95 4.48 2.82
C ILE A 112 7.32 3.95 2.36
N LYS A 113 7.90 4.59 1.35
CA LYS A 113 9.23 4.23 0.83
C LYS A 113 10.30 4.36 1.90
N GLU A 114 10.38 5.50 2.59
CA GLU A 114 11.38 5.73 3.65
C GLU A 114 11.22 4.72 4.79
N LEU A 115 9.98 4.44 5.19
CA LEU A 115 9.69 3.47 6.24
C LEU A 115 10.18 2.07 5.84
N TRP A 116 9.85 1.60 4.64
CA TRP A 116 10.30 0.32 4.11
C TRP A 116 11.82 0.21 4.08
N GLU A 117 12.50 1.21 3.50
CA GLU A 117 13.95 1.19 3.34
C GLU A 117 14.67 1.21 4.69
N LYS A 118 14.15 1.98 5.65
CA LYS A 118 14.65 2.03 7.02
C LYS A 118 14.48 0.69 7.74
N GLU A 119 13.32 0.05 7.62
CA GLU A 119 13.01 -1.18 8.35
C GLU A 119 13.68 -2.41 7.76
N THR A 120 13.75 -2.51 6.44
CA THR A 120 14.22 -3.71 5.73
C THR A 120 15.68 -3.60 5.27
N GLY A 121 16.18 -2.37 5.06
CA GLY A 121 17.46 -2.12 4.41
C GLY A 121 17.48 -2.49 2.92
N ILE A 122 16.31 -2.64 2.29
CA ILE A 122 16.15 -2.94 0.86
C ILE A 122 15.67 -1.67 0.16
N ALA A 123 16.45 -1.17 -0.81
CA ALA A 123 16.09 0.04 -1.55
C ALA A 123 14.92 -0.20 -2.50
N ILE A 124 14.08 0.81 -2.70
CA ILE A 124 13.08 0.85 -3.77
C ILE A 124 13.47 1.94 -4.77
N GLU A 125 13.55 1.59 -6.04
CA GLU A 125 13.67 2.54 -7.14
C GLU A 125 12.33 2.60 -7.86
N ILE A 126 11.72 3.77 -7.90
CA ILE A 126 10.44 3.97 -8.60
C ILE A 126 10.75 4.55 -9.97
N VAL A 127 10.29 3.87 -11.01
CA VAL A 127 10.37 4.34 -12.39
C VAL A 127 8.97 4.78 -12.81
N GLY A 128 8.84 6.07 -13.07
CA GLY A 128 7.60 6.69 -13.53
C GLY A 128 7.21 6.23 -14.92
N LEU A 129 5.94 5.86 -15.06
CA LEU A 129 5.29 5.52 -16.32
C LEU A 129 4.22 6.58 -16.60
N PRO A 130 4.18 7.14 -17.83
CA PRO A 130 3.15 8.11 -18.18
C PRO A 130 1.74 7.53 -17.95
N ASN A 131 0.86 8.33 -17.34
CA ASN A 131 -0.51 7.91 -17.04
C ASN A 131 -1.23 7.40 -18.30
N GLY A 132 -1.81 6.20 -18.23
CA GLY A 132 -2.47 5.50 -19.33
C GLY A 132 -1.53 4.75 -20.28
N GLN A 133 -0.22 4.70 -20.01
CA GLN A 133 0.77 3.92 -20.78
C GLN A 133 1.38 2.75 -20.01
N GLU A 134 1.00 2.56 -18.75
CA GLU A 134 1.56 1.56 -17.83
C GLU A 134 1.49 0.16 -18.43
N PHE A 135 0.31 -0.25 -18.90
CA PHE A 135 0.11 -1.56 -19.53
C PHE A 135 0.95 -1.71 -20.81
N THR A 136 0.99 -0.69 -21.67
CA THR A 136 1.76 -0.73 -22.92
C THR A 136 3.26 -0.90 -22.64
N LYS A 137 3.80 -0.17 -21.67
CA LYS A 137 5.21 -0.25 -21.26
C LYS A 137 5.53 -1.60 -20.61
N THR A 138 4.63 -2.11 -19.78
CA THR A 138 4.76 -3.44 -19.16
C THR A 138 4.80 -4.54 -20.22
N MET A 139 3.85 -4.54 -21.16
CA MET A 139 3.82 -5.50 -22.26
C MET A 139 5.07 -5.43 -23.15
N GLN A 140 5.61 -4.22 -23.36
CA GLN A 140 6.86 -4.04 -24.09
C GLN A 140 8.04 -4.69 -23.34
N ASP A 141 8.17 -4.46 -22.03
CA ASP A 141 9.24 -5.04 -21.21
C ASP A 141 9.18 -6.58 -21.20
N ILE A 142 7.98 -7.14 -21.03
CA ILE A 142 7.74 -8.59 -21.09
C ILE A 142 8.12 -9.16 -22.46
N SER A 143 7.65 -8.53 -23.54
CA SER A 143 7.84 -9.04 -24.90
C SER A 143 9.30 -9.02 -25.35
N THR A 144 10.04 -8.00 -24.93
CA THR A 144 11.48 -7.87 -25.25
C THR A 144 12.37 -8.60 -24.25
N LYS A 145 11.81 -9.09 -23.14
CA LYS A 145 12.55 -9.63 -21.99
C LYS A 145 13.56 -8.60 -21.45
N GLY A 146 13.14 -7.34 -21.40
CA GLY A 146 13.98 -6.22 -21.01
C GLY A 146 14.42 -6.27 -19.55
N GLY A 147 13.54 -6.75 -18.67
CA GLY A 147 13.80 -6.83 -17.23
C GLY A 147 14.00 -5.44 -16.62
N ALA A 148 13.27 -4.43 -17.12
CA ALA A 148 13.38 -3.07 -16.66
C ALA A 148 12.76 -2.87 -15.27
N TYR A 149 11.79 -3.70 -14.87
CA TYR A 149 11.07 -3.60 -13.61
C TYR A 149 10.99 -4.97 -12.91
N ASP A 150 11.12 -4.97 -11.59
CA ASP A 150 10.86 -6.14 -10.74
C ASP A 150 9.37 -6.26 -10.40
N ILE A 151 8.68 -5.12 -10.28
CA ILE A 151 7.25 -5.03 -10.00
C ILE A 151 6.60 -4.14 -11.07
N TYR A 152 5.56 -4.68 -11.71
CA TYR A 152 4.71 -3.93 -12.63
C TYR A 152 3.45 -3.45 -11.89
N SER A 153 3.20 -2.15 -11.88
CA SER A 153 1.92 -1.58 -11.44
C SER A 153 1.07 -1.26 -12.68
N THR A 154 -0.04 -1.97 -12.84
CA THR A 154 -0.98 -1.80 -13.97
C THR A 154 -2.42 -1.88 -13.47
N GLU A 155 -3.36 -1.50 -14.31
CA GLU A 155 -4.79 -1.52 -13.98
C GLU A 155 -5.27 -2.95 -13.69
N TRP A 156 -6.07 -3.12 -12.63
CA TRP A 156 -6.50 -4.44 -12.15
C TRP A 156 -7.18 -5.29 -13.22
N ASN A 157 -7.87 -4.67 -14.18
CA ASN A 157 -8.56 -5.34 -15.28
C ASN A 157 -7.61 -5.87 -16.37
N ARG A 158 -6.29 -5.64 -16.27
CA ARG A 158 -5.25 -6.17 -17.16
C ARG A 158 -4.58 -7.44 -16.64
N LEU A 159 -4.91 -7.88 -15.43
CA LEU A 159 -4.24 -9.01 -14.77
C LEU A 159 -4.26 -10.30 -15.60
N GLY A 160 -5.40 -10.59 -16.25
CA GLY A 160 -5.55 -11.78 -17.10
C GLY A 160 -4.64 -11.74 -18.33
N ASP A 161 -4.57 -10.59 -19.00
CA ASP A 161 -3.69 -10.41 -20.16
C ASP A 161 -2.22 -10.65 -19.76
N LEU A 162 -1.78 -10.06 -18.65
CA LEU A 162 -0.43 -10.24 -18.14
C LEU A 162 -0.14 -11.70 -17.74
N ALA A 163 -1.09 -12.38 -17.09
CA ALA A 163 -0.92 -13.78 -16.72
C ALA A 163 -0.76 -14.70 -17.94
N GLU A 164 -1.53 -14.48 -19.01
CA GLU A 164 -1.47 -15.28 -20.25
C GLU A 164 -0.15 -15.05 -21.03
N THR A 165 0.52 -13.91 -20.86
CA THR A 165 1.86 -13.72 -21.45
C THR A 165 2.94 -14.57 -20.78
N GLY A 166 2.70 -15.05 -19.55
CA GLY A 166 3.71 -15.66 -18.71
C GLY A 166 4.75 -14.68 -18.14
N GLY A 167 4.52 -13.36 -18.29
CA GLY A 167 5.44 -12.31 -17.82
C GLY A 167 5.33 -11.97 -16.33
N ILE A 168 4.31 -12.48 -15.63
CA ILE A 168 4.14 -12.29 -14.18
C ILE A 168 4.11 -13.62 -13.43
N ALA A 169 4.59 -13.61 -12.19
CA ALA A 169 4.65 -14.81 -11.37
C ALA A 169 3.26 -15.25 -10.90
N LYS A 170 3.01 -16.56 -10.93
CA LYS A 170 1.90 -17.16 -10.21
C LYS A 170 2.22 -17.17 -8.71
N LEU A 171 1.34 -16.61 -7.88
CA LEU A 171 1.61 -16.29 -6.48
C LEU A 171 1.02 -17.29 -5.46
N ASP A 172 0.39 -18.38 -5.90
CA ASP A 172 -0.34 -19.31 -5.01
C ASP A 172 0.51 -19.83 -3.83
N ASP A 173 1.75 -20.26 -4.10
CA ASP A 173 2.64 -20.77 -3.05
C ASP A 173 3.02 -19.68 -2.05
N PHE A 174 3.28 -18.46 -2.53
CA PHE A 174 3.57 -17.32 -1.67
C PHE A 174 2.38 -16.95 -0.80
N VAL A 175 1.16 -16.95 -1.38
CA VAL A 175 -0.07 -16.67 -0.64
C VAL A 175 -0.33 -17.74 0.42
N ALA A 176 -0.15 -19.02 0.08
CA ALA A 176 -0.30 -20.12 1.03
C ALA A 176 0.73 -20.06 2.18
N GLN A 177 1.97 -19.69 1.86
CA GLN A 177 3.06 -19.60 2.83
C GLN A 177 2.94 -18.38 3.75
N HIS A 178 2.72 -17.20 3.18
CA HIS A 178 2.80 -15.92 3.90
C HIS A 178 1.45 -15.44 4.44
N LYS A 179 0.34 -16.01 3.95
CA LYS A 179 -1.03 -15.76 4.41
C LYS A 179 -1.31 -14.27 4.50
N PRO A 180 -1.43 -13.53 3.40
CA PRO A 180 -1.55 -12.08 3.48
C PRO A 180 -2.88 -11.58 4.09
N GLU A 181 -3.85 -12.46 4.38
CA GLU A 181 -5.13 -12.12 5.04
C GLU A 181 -5.92 -11.02 4.30
N TRP A 182 -5.79 -10.96 2.96
CA TRP A 182 -6.45 -9.94 2.14
C TRP A 182 -7.98 -9.95 2.21
N ASP A 183 -8.61 -11.01 2.72
CA ASP A 183 -10.06 -11.10 2.92
C ASP A 183 -10.52 -10.88 4.37
N ASP A 184 -9.62 -10.44 5.26
CA ASP A 184 -9.97 -10.09 6.63
C ASP A 184 -11.09 -9.01 6.65
N PRO A 185 -12.15 -9.19 7.45
CA PRO A 185 -13.30 -8.30 7.45
C PRO A 185 -13.03 -6.92 8.08
N VAL A 186 -11.91 -6.75 8.78
CA VAL A 186 -11.55 -5.51 9.49
C VAL A 186 -10.47 -4.75 8.73
N SER A 187 -9.40 -5.43 8.31
CA SER A 187 -8.23 -4.81 7.69
C SER A 187 -7.95 -5.25 6.25
N GLY A 188 -8.68 -6.23 5.73
CA GLY A 188 -8.53 -6.72 4.37
C GLY A 188 -9.17 -5.82 3.31
N TYR A 189 -9.20 -6.32 2.09
CA TYR A 189 -9.84 -5.65 0.97
C TYR A 189 -11.35 -5.52 1.17
N VAL A 190 -11.90 -4.42 0.65
CA VAL A 190 -13.35 -4.24 0.55
C VAL A 190 -13.97 -5.42 -0.20
N ASN A 191 -15.12 -5.90 0.28
CA ASN A 191 -15.81 -7.11 -0.20
C ASN A 191 -15.08 -8.44 0.07
N GLY A 192 -14.04 -8.45 0.93
CA GLY A 192 -13.37 -9.66 1.40
C GLY A 192 -12.93 -10.58 0.26
N ALA A 193 -13.30 -11.86 0.33
CA ALA A 193 -12.93 -12.86 -0.68
C ALA A 193 -13.35 -12.50 -2.12
N LYS A 194 -14.44 -11.72 -2.30
CA LYS A 194 -14.84 -11.23 -3.64
C LYS A 194 -13.89 -10.15 -4.13
N GLY A 195 -13.45 -9.25 -3.26
CA GLY A 195 -12.42 -8.25 -3.56
C GLY A 195 -11.11 -8.92 -3.94
N VAL A 196 -10.66 -9.91 -3.17
CA VAL A 196 -9.47 -10.71 -3.49
C VAL A 196 -9.61 -11.41 -4.85
N SER A 197 -10.77 -11.99 -5.13
CA SER A 197 -11.01 -12.64 -6.42
C SER A 197 -10.99 -11.65 -7.58
N LEU A 198 -11.48 -10.43 -7.39
CA LEU A 198 -11.54 -9.40 -8.43
C LEU A 198 -10.16 -8.82 -8.74
N LEU A 199 -9.38 -8.53 -7.70
CA LEU A 199 -8.15 -7.74 -7.80
C LEU A 199 -6.90 -8.61 -7.98
N ASN A 200 -6.89 -9.82 -7.43
CA ASN A 200 -5.67 -10.62 -7.31
C ASN A 200 -5.70 -11.91 -8.12
N LYS A 201 -6.89 -12.38 -8.54
CA LYS A 201 -7.04 -13.71 -9.15
C LYS A 201 -7.37 -13.67 -10.64
N TYR A 202 -6.78 -14.62 -11.36
CA TYR A 202 -7.14 -14.98 -12.72
C TYR A 202 -7.23 -16.51 -12.84
N ARG A 203 -8.33 -17.01 -13.42
CA ARG A 203 -8.63 -18.46 -13.53
C ARG A 203 -8.40 -19.24 -12.22
N GLY A 204 -8.78 -18.64 -11.09
CA GLY A 204 -8.70 -19.25 -9.76
C GLY A 204 -7.31 -19.22 -9.09
N SER A 205 -6.27 -18.77 -9.78
CA SER A 205 -4.92 -18.62 -9.24
C SER A 205 -4.61 -17.16 -8.91
N ASN A 206 -3.76 -16.91 -7.92
CA ASN A 206 -3.29 -15.57 -7.56
C ASN A 206 -2.15 -15.15 -8.49
N TYR A 207 -2.22 -13.91 -8.98
CA TYR A 207 -1.21 -13.30 -9.84
C TYR A 207 -0.91 -11.85 -9.47
N GLY A 208 -1.87 -11.16 -8.84
CA GLY A 208 -1.75 -9.75 -8.48
C GLY A 208 -1.76 -9.53 -6.97
N VAL A 209 -1.29 -8.35 -6.58
CA VAL A 209 -1.47 -7.77 -5.25
C VAL A 209 -1.97 -6.35 -5.46
N SER A 210 -3.12 -5.99 -4.88
CA SER A 210 -3.62 -4.61 -4.95
C SER A 210 -2.71 -3.70 -4.14
N LEU A 211 -2.20 -2.64 -4.79
CA LEU A 211 -1.33 -1.63 -4.21
C LEU A 211 -2.15 -0.41 -3.75
N ASP A 212 -2.94 0.15 -4.67
CA ASP A 212 -3.88 1.23 -4.45
C ASP A 212 -5.27 0.86 -4.99
N GLY A 213 -6.27 1.64 -4.60
CA GLY A 213 -7.65 1.44 -5.01
C GLY A 213 -8.49 2.69 -4.82
N ASP A 214 -9.20 3.09 -5.88
CA ASP A 214 -10.08 4.24 -5.88
C ASP A 214 -11.54 3.80 -5.84
N PHE A 215 -12.32 4.43 -4.97
CA PHE A 215 -13.78 4.34 -5.00
C PHE A 215 -14.35 5.64 -5.53
N GLN A 216 -15.19 5.57 -6.55
CA GLN A 216 -15.93 6.74 -6.99
C GLN A 216 -17.02 7.04 -5.97
N THR A 217 -16.75 8.03 -5.13
CA THR A 217 -17.71 8.53 -4.14
C THR A 217 -18.30 9.84 -4.63
N TRP A 218 -19.61 10.01 -4.42
CA TRP A 218 -20.24 11.30 -4.67
C TRP A 218 -20.00 12.23 -3.47
N VAL A 219 -19.33 13.35 -3.72
CA VAL A 219 -19.07 14.39 -2.73
C VAL A 219 -19.95 15.58 -3.03
N TYR A 220 -20.47 16.24 -1.99
CA TYR A 220 -21.34 17.40 -2.12
C TYR A 220 -20.91 18.53 -1.19
N ARG A 221 -21.32 19.75 -1.55
CA ARG A 221 -21.02 20.99 -0.82
C ARG A 221 -22.00 21.16 0.34
N THR A 222 -21.52 20.92 1.56
CA THR A 222 -22.34 20.98 2.78
C THR A 222 -22.89 22.37 3.07
N ASP A 223 -22.19 23.43 2.65
CA ASP A 223 -22.67 24.80 2.74
C ASP A 223 -23.87 25.06 1.82
N LEU A 224 -23.85 24.54 0.59
CA LEU A 224 -24.98 24.66 -0.34
C LEU A 224 -26.18 23.80 0.08
N PHE A 225 -25.92 22.57 0.54
CA PHE A 225 -26.98 21.67 1.02
C PHE A 225 -27.53 22.08 2.39
N GLY A 226 -26.75 22.84 3.16
CA GLY A 226 -27.13 23.37 4.46
C GLY A 226 -27.90 24.69 4.40
N ASP A 227 -27.79 25.43 3.29
CA ASP A 227 -28.41 26.74 3.13
C ASP A 227 -29.95 26.67 3.04
N GLU A 228 -30.64 27.40 3.92
CA GLU A 228 -32.10 27.36 4.02
C GLU A 228 -32.80 27.99 2.80
N ALA A 229 -32.18 28.96 2.13
CA ALA A 229 -32.74 29.56 0.93
C ALA A 229 -32.61 28.60 -0.27
N GLU A 230 -31.47 27.92 -0.42
CA GLU A 230 -31.28 26.90 -1.45
C GLU A 230 -32.21 25.70 -1.22
N LYS A 231 -32.35 25.22 0.03
CA LYS A 231 -33.33 24.17 0.37
C LYS A 231 -34.75 24.56 -0.02
N LYS A 232 -35.17 25.78 0.34
CA LYS A 232 -36.51 26.28 0.02
C LYS A 232 -36.70 26.40 -1.49
N ALA A 233 -35.77 27.05 -2.19
CA ALA A 233 -35.85 27.27 -3.64
C ALA A 233 -35.83 25.94 -4.41
N PHE A 234 -35.05 24.95 -3.96
CA PHE A 234 -35.06 23.61 -4.53
C PHE A 234 -36.41 22.93 -4.35
N LYS A 235 -36.96 22.96 -3.13
CA LYS A 235 -38.27 22.36 -2.82
C LYS A 235 -39.40 23.02 -3.59
N ASP A 236 -39.39 24.34 -3.71
CA ASP A 236 -40.38 25.10 -4.49
C ASP A 236 -40.33 24.70 -5.98
N LYS A 237 -39.13 24.44 -6.53
CA LYS A 237 -38.94 24.10 -7.94
C LYS A 237 -39.23 22.64 -8.28
N TYR A 238 -38.79 21.71 -7.43
CA TYR A 238 -38.82 20.27 -7.73
C TYR A 238 -39.84 19.47 -6.91
N GLY A 239 -40.44 20.07 -5.87
CA GLY A 239 -41.50 19.46 -5.07
C GLY A 239 -41.02 18.46 -4.01
N TYR A 240 -39.72 18.38 -3.72
CA TYR A 240 -39.16 17.53 -2.67
C TYR A 240 -37.96 18.19 -1.98
N ASP A 241 -37.60 17.70 -0.80
CA ASP A 241 -36.52 18.29 0.00
C ASP A 241 -35.15 18.08 -0.65
N LEU A 242 -34.30 19.11 -0.61
CA LEU A 242 -32.91 19.02 -1.02
C LEU A 242 -32.14 18.09 -0.05
N ALA A 243 -31.65 16.98 -0.57
CA ALA A 243 -30.86 15.99 0.16
C ALA A 243 -29.91 15.28 -0.80
N PRO A 244 -28.85 14.61 -0.31
CA PRO A 244 -27.98 13.78 -1.15
C PRO A 244 -28.83 12.81 -2.01
N PRO A 245 -28.58 12.74 -3.32
CA PRO A 245 -29.43 12.02 -4.25
C PRO A 245 -29.35 10.52 -3.98
N LYS A 246 -30.52 9.87 -3.97
CA LYS A 246 -30.67 8.42 -3.91
C LYS A 246 -30.96 7.80 -5.28
N THR A 247 -31.19 8.64 -6.30
CA THR A 247 -31.47 8.22 -7.67
C THR A 247 -30.79 9.15 -8.67
N TRP A 248 -30.55 8.65 -9.89
CA TRP A 248 -30.01 9.47 -10.98
C TRP A 248 -30.90 10.65 -11.37
N LYS A 249 -32.23 10.51 -11.23
CA LYS A 249 -33.16 11.65 -11.43
C LYS A 249 -32.89 12.75 -10.41
N GLN A 250 -32.80 12.41 -9.13
CA GLN A 250 -32.50 13.39 -8.08
C GLN A 250 -31.13 14.04 -8.30
N HIS A 251 -30.14 13.26 -8.70
CA HIS A 251 -28.83 13.79 -9.09
C HIS A 251 -28.95 14.82 -10.22
N GLY A 252 -29.69 14.49 -11.28
CA GLY A 252 -29.92 15.40 -12.42
C GLY A 252 -30.65 16.70 -12.03
N ASP A 253 -31.69 16.60 -11.20
CA ASP A 253 -32.44 17.77 -10.71
C ASP A 253 -31.54 18.69 -9.85
N ILE A 254 -30.75 18.10 -8.93
CA ILE A 254 -29.79 18.82 -8.08
C ILE A 254 -28.69 19.48 -8.92
N ALA A 255 -28.13 18.75 -9.88
CA ALA A 255 -27.12 19.29 -10.78
C ALA A 255 -27.69 20.47 -11.60
N ALA A 256 -28.91 20.34 -12.12
CA ALA A 256 -29.57 21.43 -12.85
C ALA A 256 -29.90 22.63 -11.94
N PHE A 257 -30.21 22.39 -10.65
CA PHE A 257 -30.51 23.44 -9.69
C PHE A 257 -29.29 24.30 -9.35
N PHE A 258 -28.14 23.66 -9.11
CA PHE A 258 -26.91 24.35 -8.76
C PHE A 258 -26.11 24.86 -9.97
N GLN A 259 -26.54 24.57 -11.20
CA GLN A 259 -25.84 25.01 -12.40
C GLN A 259 -25.91 26.54 -12.59
N ARG A 260 -24.82 27.24 -12.25
CA ARG A 260 -24.64 28.70 -12.37
C ARG A 260 -23.21 29.00 -12.89
N PRO A 261 -22.89 28.63 -14.15
CA PRO A 261 -21.52 28.71 -14.68
C PRO A 261 -21.00 30.14 -14.78
N ASP A 262 -21.90 31.13 -14.93
CA ASP A 262 -21.61 32.57 -14.84
C ASP A 262 -21.02 32.98 -13.48
N LYS A 263 -21.27 32.18 -12.44
CA LYS A 263 -20.74 32.34 -11.08
C LYS A 263 -19.66 31.31 -10.75
N GLY A 264 -19.19 30.54 -11.74
CA GLY A 264 -18.23 29.47 -11.55
C GLY A 264 -18.77 28.28 -10.75
N LEU A 265 -20.10 28.14 -10.60
CA LEU A 265 -20.72 27.00 -9.92
C LEU A 265 -21.28 26.02 -10.95
N PHE A 266 -20.74 24.81 -10.95
CA PHE A 266 -21.23 23.69 -11.76
C PHE A 266 -21.96 22.72 -10.85
N GLY A 267 -23.18 22.33 -11.22
CA GLY A 267 -24.01 21.51 -10.33
C GLY A 267 -23.57 20.05 -10.23
N SER A 268 -22.72 19.58 -11.16
CA SER A 268 -22.01 18.31 -11.05
C SER A 268 -20.73 18.40 -11.87
N THR A 269 -19.61 17.98 -11.29
CA THR A 269 -18.33 17.85 -11.99
C THR A 269 -17.79 16.45 -11.78
N ASP A 270 -17.18 15.89 -12.81
CA ASP A 270 -16.52 14.60 -12.77
C ASP A 270 -15.21 14.70 -13.56
N LEU A 271 -14.16 14.07 -13.04
CA LEU A 271 -12.86 14.06 -13.71
C LEU A 271 -12.96 13.17 -14.95
N ARG A 272 -12.87 13.77 -16.13
CA ARG A 272 -12.84 13.04 -17.40
C ARG A 272 -11.50 13.22 -18.09
N ASN A 273 -10.59 12.29 -17.86
CA ASN A 273 -9.35 12.17 -18.63
C ASN A 273 -9.18 10.71 -19.09
N GLN A 274 -8.17 10.43 -19.91
CA GLN A 274 -8.00 9.10 -20.51
C GLN A 274 -7.61 8.00 -19.50
N GLY A 275 -7.02 8.35 -18.36
CA GLY A 275 -6.60 7.38 -17.34
C GLY A 275 -7.69 7.07 -16.31
N TRP A 276 -8.40 8.10 -15.84
CA TRP A 276 -9.35 8.02 -14.72
C TRP A 276 -10.80 8.33 -15.11
N GLY A 277 -11.04 8.75 -16.35
CA GLY A 277 -12.37 9.03 -16.85
C GLY A 277 -13.09 7.74 -17.24
N TYR A 278 -14.17 7.42 -16.52
CA TYR A 278 -15.12 6.41 -16.98
C TYR A 278 -15.92 6.97 -18.16
N THR A 279 -15.55 6.61 -19.39
CA THR A 279 -16.46 6.68 -20.52
C THR A 279 -17.41 5.49 -20.42
N ASN A 280 -18.68 5.76 -20.08
CA ASN A 280 -19.77 4.83 -20.39
C ASN A 280 -19.84 4.58 -21.90
#